data_AF-A0A843I0N4-F1
#
_entry.id   AF-A0A843I0N4-F1
#
_cell.length_a   1.000
_cell.length_b   1.000
_cell.length_c   1.000
_cell.angle_alpha   90.00
_cell.angle_beta   90.00
_cell.angle_gamma   90.00
#
_symmetry.space_group_name_H-M   'P 1'
#
loop_
_entity.id
_entity.type
_entity.pdbx_description
1 polymer ?
#
loop_
_entity_poly.entity_id
_entity_poly.type
_entity_poly.pdbx_seq_one_letter_code
_entity_poly.pdbx_strand_id
1 'polypeptide(L)'
;MKLAPPSARLLYSWGSEALIASLMDVLYRGAPPDSNVDEELTRKRIAALWRRGHWSVFELMGFGLLAECSRACHTQFIRHRMASY
;
A
#
# COMPACT_ATOMS: atom_id res chain seq x y z
N MET A 1 9.79 -32.24 -16.75
CA MET A 1 9.94 -30.99 -15.97
C MET A 1 8.62 -30.23 -16.04
N LYS A 2 7.90 -30.06 -14.93
CA LYS A 2 6.68 -29.23 -14.90
C LYS A 2 7.10 -27.77 -14.68
N LEU A 3 6.77 -26.89 -15.61
CA LEU A 3 6.90 -25.45 -15.43
C LEU A 3 5.66 -24.99 -14.65
N ALA A 4 5.85 -24.56 -13.40
CA ALA A 4 4.80 -23.88 -12.66
C ALA A 4 4.68 -22.46 -13.21
N PRO A 5 3.49 -22.00 -13.62
CA PRO A 5 3.28 -20.62 -14.01
C PRO A 5 3.51 -19.70 -12.80
N PRO A 6 4.02 -18.48 -13.01
CA PRO A 6 4.17 -17.53 -11.91
C PRO A 6 2.79 -17.21 -11.29
N SER A 7 2.74 -17.12 -9.97
CA SER A 7 1.52 -16.86 -9.20
C SER A 7 1.78 -15.85 -8.08
N ALA A 8 0.75 -15.13 -7.66
CA ALA A 8 0.79 -14.26 -6.49
C ALA A 8 -0.54 -14.35 -5.74
N ARG A 9 -0.48 -14.60 -4.44
CA ARG A 9 -1.66 -14.67 -3.56
C ARG A 9 -1.50 -13.76 -2.36
N LEU A 10 -2.51 -12.93 -2.11
CA LEU A 10 -2.57 -12.11 -0.90
C LEU A 10 -2.67 -13.00 0.33
N LEU A 11 -1.76 -12.81 1.29
CA LEU A 11 -1.79 -13.50 2.59
C LEU A 11 -2.43 -12.61 3.65
N TYR A 12 -2.03 -11.34 3.70
CA TYR A 12 -2.53 -10.36 4.64
C TYR A 12 -2.34 -8.94 4.09
N SER A 13 -3.11 -7.99 4.60
CA SER A 13 -2.97 -6.57 4.35
C SER A 13 -3.20 -5.79 5.64
N TRP A 14 -2.69 -4.56 5.69
CA TRP A 14 -2.94 -3.63 6.78
C TRP A 14 -3.10 -2.21 6.26
N GLY A 15 -3.71 -1.36 7.10
CA GLY A 15 -4.13 -0.03 6.70
C GLY A 15 -5.37 -0.05 5.80
N SER A 16 -5.84 1.12 5.41
CA SER A 16 -6.97 1.29 4.49
C SER A 16 -6.90 2.64 3.81
N GLU A 17 -7.57 2.77 2.68
CA GLU A 17 -7.72 4.06 1.99
C GLU A 17 -8.36 5.13 2.89
N ALA A 18 -9.37 4.74 3.68
CA ALA A 18 -10.01 5.64 4.65
C ALA A 18 -9.04 6.14 5.73
N LEU A 19 -8.17 5.25 6.24
CA LEU A 19 -7.11 5.64 7.17
C LEU A 19 -6.14 6.63 6.52
N ILE A 20 -5.68 6.37 5.29
CA ILE A 20 -4.76 7.27 4.59
C ILE A 20 -5.40 8.63 4.31
N ALA A 21 -6.66 8.65 3.88
CA ALA A 21 -7.41 9.87 3.66
C ALA A 21 -7.58 10.68 4.97
N SER A 22 -7.78 10.01 6.11
CA SER A 22 -7.92 10.67 7.41
C SER A 22 -6.64 11.39 7.87
N LEU A 23 -5.46 10.99 7.38
CA LEU A 23 -4.19 11.66 7.72
C LEU A 23 -4.11 13.09 7.20
N MET A 24 -4.98 13.49 6.26
CA MET A 24 -5.12 14.91 5.91
C MET A 24 -5.57 15.76 7.09
N ASP A 25 -6.37 15.23 8.02
CA ASP A 25 -6.80 15.97 9.20
C ASP A 25 -5.62 16.20 10.16
N VAL A 26 -4.70 15.23 10.27
CA VAL A 26 -3.44 15.38 11.01
C VAL A 26 -2.56 16.44 10.34
N LEU A 27 -2.31 16.29 9.04
CA LEU A 27 -1.36 17.12 8.29
C LEU A 27 -1.81 18.59 8.16
N TYR A 28 -3.10 18.83 7.95
CA TYR A 28 -3.60 20.16 7.59
C TYR A 28 -4.47 20.81 8.67
N ARG A 29 -4.96 20.05 9.66
CA ARG A 29 -5.86 20.57 10.70
C ARG A 29 -5.32 20.37 12.12
N GLY A 30 -4.24 19.61 12.30
CA GLY A 30 -3.75 19.27 13.64
C GLY A 30 -4.75 18.46 14.47
N ALA A 31 -5.68 17.77 13.79
CA ALA A 31 -6.73 16.97 14.41
C ALA A 31 -6.38 15.48 14.35
N PRO A 32 -6.88 14.65 15.28
CA PRO A 32 -6.72 13.20 15.19
C PRO A 32 -7.34 12.65 13.89
N PRO A 33 -6.80 11.54 13.35
CA PRO A 33 -7.35 10.92 12.15
C PRO A 33 -8.76 10.40 12.41
N ASP A 34 -9.73 10.85 11.61
CA ASP A 34 -11.08 10.29 11.59
C ASP A 34 -11.24 9.40 10.35
N SER A 35 -11.26 8.08 10.56
CA SER A 35 -11.42 7.11 9.49
C SER A 35 -12.87 6.93 9.03
N ASN A 36 -13.84 7.64 9.63
CA ASN A 36 -15.24 7.62 9.20
C ASN A 36 -15.49 8.60 8.05
N VAL A 37 -14.63 8.56 7.04
CA VAL A 37 -14.74 9.37 5.82
C VAL A 37 -15.59 8.60 4.81
N ASP A 38 -16.52 9.30 4.16
CA ASP A 38 -17.26 8.71 3.04
C ASP A 38 -16.32 8.34 1.87
N GLU A 39 -16.77 7.45 1.00
CA GLU A 39 -15.96 6.90 -0.11
C GLU A 39 -15.51 8.00 -1.09
N GLU A 40 -16.38 8.98 -1.36
CA GLU A 40 -16.10 10.05 -2.32
C GLU A 40 -15.06 11.05 -1.77
N LEU A 41 -15.14 11.37 -0.49
CA LEU A 41 -14.15 12.18 0.21
C LEU A 41 -12.83 11.42 0.35
N THR A 42 -12.86 10.12 0.64
CA THR A 42 -11.67 9.25 0.66
C THR A 42 -10.93 9.31 -0.67
N ARG A 43 -11.64 9.09 -1.77
CA ARG A 43 -11.09 9.16 -3.14
C ARG A 43 -10.48 10.52 -3.46
N LYS A 44 -11.19 11.62 -3.13
CA LYS A 44 -10.69 13.00 -3.34
C LYS A 44 -9.41 13.26 -2.56
N ARG A 45 -9.36 12.82 -1.29
CA ARG A 45 -8.22 13.03 -0.39
C ARG A 45 -7.01 12.21 -0.83
N ILE A 46 -7.18 10.95 -1.19
CA ILE A 46 -6.10 10.12 -1.77
C ILE A 46 -5.53 10.75 -3.04
N ALA A 47 -6.41 11.17 -3.96
CA ALA A 47 -5.97 11.85 -5.18
C ALA A 47 -5.23 13.17 -4.91
N ALA A 48 -5.61 13.90 -3.85
CA ALA A 48 -4.92 15.12 -3.42
C ALA A 48 -3.53 14.81 -2.81
N LEU A 49 -3.45 13.83 -1.90
CA LEU A 49 -2.19 13.38 -1.29
C LEU A 49 -1.18 12.92 -2.36
N TRP A 50 -1.65 12.11 -3.31
CA TRP A 50 -0.83 11.63 -4.43
C TRP A 50 -0.30 12.77 -5.29
N ARG A 51 -1.19 13.66 -5.76
CA ARG A 51 -0.82 14.80 -6.64
C ARG A 51 0.11 15.81 -5.97
N ARG A 52 0.01 15.96 -4.65
CA ARG A 52 0.85 16.90 -3.87
C ARG A 52 2.19 16.31 -3.45
N GLY A 53 2.46 15.04 -3.74
CA GLY A 53 3.72 14.40 -3.36
C GLY A 53 3.80 13.98 -1.89
N HIS A 54 2.66 13.92 -1.18
CA HIS A 54 2.63 13.40 0.19
C HIS A 54 2.62 11.87 0.16
N TRP A 55 3.75 11.26 -0.22
CA TRP A 55 3.82 9.81 -0.42
C TRP A 55 4.07 9.01 0.86
N SER A 56 4.68 9.64 1.86
CA SER A 56 5.01 9.01 3.14
C SER A 56 3.79 8.44 3.88
N VAL A 57 2.61 9.06 3.71
CA VAL A 57 1.37 8.56 4.30
C VAL A 57 1.01 7.16 3.79
N PHE A 58 1.32 6.84 2.53
CA PHE A 58 1.02 5.53 1.94
C PHE A 58 1.94 4.42 2.48
N GLU A 59 3.03 4.74 3.16
CA GLU A 59 3.88 3.74 3.82
C GLU A 59 3.19 3.12 5.05
N LEU A 60 2.09 3.71 5.53
CA LEU A 60 1.27 3.20 6.63
C LEU A 60 0.26 2.14 6.19
N MET A 61 0.24 1.80 4.90
CA MET A 61 -0.49 0.65 4.37
C MET A 61 0.46 -0.31 3.67
N GLY A 62 0.07 -1.57 3.62
CA GLY A 62 0.87 -2.58 2.93
C GLY A 62 0.20 -3.94 2.93
N PHE A 63 0.95 -4.91 2.41
CA PHE A 63 0.46 -6.26 2.21
C PHE A 63 1.60 -7.29 2.20
N GLY A 64 1.26 -8.54 2.48
CA GLY A 64 2.10 -9.71 2.29
C GLY A 64 1.58 -10.58 1.16
N LEU A 65 2.47 -11.00 0.25
CA LEU A 65 2.16 -11.92 -0.83
C LEU A 65 2.91 -13.24 -0.68
N LEU A 66 2.24 -14.35 -1.02
CA LEU A 66 2.91 -15.56 -1.44
C LEU A 66 3.11 -15.46 -2.95
N ALA A 67 4.35 -15.19 -3.37
CA ALA A 67 4.75 -15.13 -4.77
C ALA A 67 5.53 -16.39 -5.15
N GLU A 68 5.04 -17.11 -6.15
CA GLU A 68 5.70 -18.30 -6.70
C GLU A 68 6.22 -17.95 -8.09
N CYS A 69 7.53 -17.98 -8.30
CA CYS A 69 8.11 -17.77 -9.63
C CYS A 69 9.47 -18.48 -9.79
N SER A 70 10.09 -18.31 -10.96
CA SER A 70 11.40 -18.89 -11.22
C SER A 70 12.47 -18.28 -10.30
N ARG A 71 13.59 -19.00 -10.10
CA ARG A 71 14.74 -18.48 -9.34
C ARG A 71 15.27 -17.16 -9.90
N ALA A 72 15.29 -17.02 -11.23
CA ALA A 72 15.71 -15.78 -11.87
C ALA A 72 14.79 -14.60 -11.51
N CYS A 73 13.47 -14.84 -11.45
CA CYS A 73 12.50 -13.86 -10.98
C CYS A 73 12.73 -13.48 -9.51
N HIS A 74 12.95 -14.45 -8.62
CA HIS A 74 13.24 -14.14 -7.21
C HIS A 74 14.52 -13.32 -7.03
N THR A 75 15.57 -13.58 -7.81
CA THR A 75 16.82 -12.77 -7.79
C THR A 75 16.56 -11.31 -8.15
N GLN A 76 15.59 -11.02 -9.04
CA GLN A 76 15.15 -9.67 -9.34
C GLN A 76 14.27 -9.10 -8.21
N PHE A 77 13.36 -9.91 -7.68
CA PHE A 77 12.39 -9.50 -6.66
C PHE A 77 13.07 -9.00 -5.38
N ILE A 78 14.13 -9.68 -4.92
CA ILE A 78 14.88 -9.30 -3.70
C ILE A 78 15.70 -8.01 -3.84
N ARG A 79 15.72 -7.39 -5.03
CA ARG A 79 16.35 -6.07 -5.23
C ARG A 79 15.52 -4.93 -4.65
N HIS A 80 14.24 -5.15 -4.33
CA HIS A 80 13.38 -4.16 -3.69
C HIS A 80 13.63 -4.08 -2.17
N ARG A 81 14.62 -3.28 -1.78
CA ARG A 81 15.14 -3.21 -0.39
C ARG A 81 14.17 -2.68 0.68
N MET A 82 12.98 -2.22 0.30
CA MET A 82 11.96 -1.76 1.24
C MET A 82 11.00 -2.88 1.68
N ALA A 83 11.07 -4.05 1.05
CA ALA A 83 10.24 -5.20 1.39
C ALA A 83 10.94 -6.13 2.38
N SER A 84 10.14 -6.90 3.12
CA SER A 84 10.58 -8.08 3.88
C SER A 84 10.32 -9.33 3.05
N TYR A 85 11.24 -10.30 3.09
CA TYR A 85 11.19 -11.55 2.31
C TYR A 85 11.29 -12.77 3.20
#